data_AF-A0A6B1B928-F1
#
_entry.id   AF-A0A6B1B928-F1
#
_cell.length_a   1.000
_cell.length_b   1.000
_cell.length_c   1.000
_cell.angle_alpha   90.00
_cell.angle_beta   90.00
_cell.angle_gamma   90.00
#
_symmetry.space_group_name_H-M   'P 1'
#
loop_
_entity.id
_entity.type
_entity.pdbx_description
1 polymer ?
#
loop_
_entity_poly.entity_id
_entity_poly.type
_entity_poly.pdbx_seq_one_letter_code
_entity_poly.pdbx_strand_id
1 'polypeptide(L)'
;MSTLWTPEGEHRVPRESADEPPSGPPPPADEGEGGAFAGELDIDPETGLPIDPRTGEPFDPEELAAMQEQLREAQEQLVSVPAAEIVQNHMMGLFELAALHLRRDPPDLAEARLPIDALGLLVDNLADQLPAGDTLQGALQQIRLAYVEIHKRQTAGE
;
A
#
# COMPACT_ATOMS: atom_id res chain seq x y z
N MET A 1 -14.46 6.04 -2.00
CA MET A 1 -14.63 4.63 -1.63
C MET A 1 -13.30 3.96 -1.94
N SER A 2 -12.39 3.85 -0.98
CA SER A 2 -11.04 3.29 -1.22
C SER A 2 -10.89 2.01 -0.42
N THR A 3 -10.76 0.89 -1.12
CA THR A 3 -10.53 -0.44 -0.54
C THR A 3 -9.03 -0.66 -0.49
N LEU A 4 -8.50 -1.02 0.69
CA LEU A 4 -7.13 -1.52 0.85
C LEU A 4 -7.20 -3.02 0.64
N TRP A 5 -6.39 -3.52 -0.29
CA TRP A 5 -6.27 -4.95 -0.50
C TRP A 5 -5.30 -5.52 0.53
N THR A 6 -5.80 -6.45 1.37
CA THR A 6 -4.99 -7.33 2.22
C THR A 6 -5.02 -8.74 1.65
N PRO A 7 -3.98 -9.57 1.86
CA PRO A 7 -3.87 -10.91 1.26
C PRO A 7 -5.07 -11.85 1.54
N GLU A 8 -5.83 -11.59 2.59
CA GLU A 8 -7.01 -12.38 3.00
C GLU A 8 -8.36 -11.87 2.42
N GLY A 9 -8.38 -10.79 1.65
CA GLY A 9 -9.59 -10.22 1.03
C GLY A 9 -9.78 -8.70 1.26
N GLU A 10 -10.84 -8.14 0.65
CA GLU A 10 -11.13 -6.70 0.67
C GLU A 10 -11.58 -6.19 2.05
N HIS A 11 -10.74 -5.40 2.72
CA HIS A 11 -11.11 -4.70 3.94
C HIS A 11 -11.55 -3.25 3.66
N ARG A 12 -12.74 -2.88 4.15
CA ARG A 12 -13.24 -1.50 4.09
C ARG A 12 -12.74 -0.70 5.29
N VAL A 13 -12.14 0.46 5.03
CA VAL A 13 -11.74 1.43 6.06
C VAL A 13 -12.93 2.34 6.40
N PRO A 14 -13.40 2.38 7.67
CA PRO A 14 -14.32 3.41 8.12
C PRO A 14 -13.61 4.77 8.06
N ARG A 15 -14.17 5.73 7.31
CA ARG A 15 -13.78 7.13 7.48
C ARG A 15 -14.56 7.66 8.66
N GLU A 16 -13.92 7.69 9.82
CA GLU A 16 -14.40 8.47 10.94
C GLU A 16 -14.49 9.94 10.48
N SER A 17 -15.63 10.54 10.77
CA SER A 17 -16.05 11.85 10.30
C SER A 17 -14.95 12.88 10.51
N ALA A 18 -14.65 13.63 9.45
CA ALA A 18 -13.79 14.80 9.52
C ALA A 18 -14.43 15.86 10.44
N ASP A 19 -13.95 15.94 11.68
CA ASP A 19 -13.95 17.16 12.48
C ASP A 19 -12.97 17.03 13.66
N GLU A 20 -11.67 17.19 13.38
CA GLU A 20 -10.72 17.97 14.20
C GLU A 20 -9.30 17.94 13.55
N PRO A 21 -8.60 19.08 13.45
CA PRO A 21 -7.24 19.10 12.92
C PRO A 21 -6.22 18.64 13.98
N PRO A 22 -5.31 17.70 13.69
CA PRO A 22 -4.16 17.48 14.56
C PRO A 22 -3.24 18.70 14.48
N SER A 23 -3.26 19.51 15.53
CA SER A 23 -2.32 20.60 15.74
C SER A 23 -1.01 20.02 16.28
N GLY A 24 0.02 20.00 15.44
CA GLY A 24 1.40 19.81 15.88
C GLY A 24 2.30 19.27 14.77
N PRO A 25 3.49 19.86 14.53
CA PRO A 25 4.47 19.23 13.67
C PRO A 25 4.92 17.90 14.32
N PRO A 26 5.12 16.83 13.54
CA PRO A 26 5.66 15.59 14.08
C PRO A 26 7.06 15.87 14.66
N PRO A 27 7.42 15.32 15.84
CA PRO A 27 8.79 15.38 16.32
C PRO A 27 9.71 14.65 15.32
N PRO A 28 10.98 15.05 15.21
CA PRO A 28 11.92 14.39 14.33
C PRO A 28 12.01 12.91 14.72
N ALA A 29 11.89 12.03 13.73
CA ALA A 29 12.20 10.62 13.87
C ALA A 29 13.69 10.54 14.25
N ASP A 30 13.95 10.22 15.51
CA ASP A 30 15.29 9.85 15.94
C ASP A 30 15.58 8.48 15.33
N GLU A 31 16.48 8.48 14.35
CA GLU A 31 17.09 7.30 13.77
C GLU A 31 17.99 6.65 14.84
N GLY A 32 17.36 6.00 15.81
CA GLY A 32 18.02 5.30 16.91
C GLY A 32 17.79 3.81 16.77
N GLU A 33 18.71 3.16 16.08
CA GLU A 33 19.20 1.79 16.26
C GLU A 33 18.35 0.85 17.14
N GLY A 34 17.94 -0.29 16.55
CA GLY A 34 17.41 -1.44 17.26
C GLY A 34 18.42 -2.09 18.23
N GLY A 35 18.75 -1.39 19.29
CA GLY A 35 19.54 -1.86 20.41
C GLY A 35 18.63 -2.43 21.48
N ALA A 36 18.75 -3.73 21.73
CA ALA A 36 18.24 -4.38 22.92
C ALA A 36 18.56 -3.52 24.16
N PHE A 37 17.53 -3.09 24.89
CA PHE A 37 17.68 -2.30 26.10
C PHE A 37 18.37 -3.14 27.17
N ALA A 38 19.68 -2.91 27.35
CA ALA A 38 20.50 -3.49 28.41
C ALA A 38 20.60 -2.54 29.62
N GLY A 39 19.46 -2.07 30.11
CA GLY A 39 19.33 -1.28 31.34
C GLY A 39 18.14 -1.76 32.16
N GLU A 40 18.28 -1.78 33.49
CA GLU A 40 17.22 -2.20 34.42
C GLU A 40 15.94 -1.38 34.15
N LEU A 41 14.87 -2.05 33.73
CA LEU A 41 13.56 -1.42 33.55
C LEU A 41 12.88 -1.31 34.92
N ASP A 42 12.30 -0.15 35.22
CA ASP A 42 11.48 0.01 36.42
C ASP A 42 10.26 -0.92 36.34
N ILE A 43 9.93 -1.57 37.45
CA ILE A 43 8.81 -2.52 37.53
C ILE A 43 7.62 -1.81 38.17
N ASP A 44 6.47 -1.90 37.53
CA ASP A 44 5.22 -1.39 38.07
C ASP A 44 4.80 -2.19 39.32
N PRO A 45 4.56 -1.53 40.47
CA PRO A 45 4.28 -2.21 41.73
C PRO A 45 2.87 -2.82 41.80
N GLU A 46 1.93 -2.40 40.95
CA GLU A 46 0.56 -2.91 40.95
C GLU A 46 0.41 -4.16 40.06
N THR A 47 1.10 -4.18 38.93
CA THR A 47 1.01 -5.22 37.90
C THR A 47 2.22 -6.17 37.89
N GLY A 48 3.35 -5.75 38.44
CA GLY A 48 4.61 -6.51 38.42
C GLY A 48 5.28 -6.55 37.03
N LEU A 49 4.80 -5.75 36.08
CA LEU A 49 5.30 -5.68 34.71
C LEU A 49 6.35 -4.56 34.55
N PRO A 50 7.32 -4.70 33.63
CA PRO A 50 8.22 -3.62 33.28
C PRO A 50 7.48 -2.39 32.72
N ILE A 51 7.95 -1.19 33.06
CA ILE A 51 7.40 0.08 32.58
C ILE A 51 8.18 0.54 31.34
N ASP A 52 7.47 0.92 30.28
CA ASP A 52 8.08 1.51 29.10
C ASP A 52 8.52 2.95 29.42
N PRO A 53 9.82 3.29 29.32
CA PRO A 53 10.33 4.62 29.69
C PRO A 53 9.84 5.75 28.76
N ARG A 54 9.25 5.44 27.60
CA ARG A 54 8.70 6.43 26.66
C ARG A 54 7.24 6.75 26.94
N THR A 55 6.46 5.78 27.38
CA THR A 55 5.02 5.93 27.59
C THR A 55 4.66 6.05 29.08
N GLY A 56 5.52 5.55 29.97
CA GLY A 56 5.27 5.47 31.41
C GLY A 56 4.25 4.39 31.79
N GLU A 57 3.85 3.55 30.83
CA GLU A 57 2.84 2.51 31.01
C GLU A 57 3.50 1.13 31.22
N PRO A 58 2.91 0.24 32.04
CA PRO A 58 3.35 -1.15 32.13
C PRO A 58 3.18 -1.85 30.77
N PHE A 59 4.20 -2.60 30.34
CA PHE A 59 4.13 -3.44 29.15
C PHE A 59 4.44 -4.89 29.48
N ASP A 60 3.78 -5.82 28.79
CA ASP A 60 4.06 -7.24 28.92
C ASP A 60 5.16 -7.66 27.91
N PRO A 61 6.36 -8.07 28.37
CA PRO A 61 7.42 -8.53 27.49
C PRO A 61 7.05 -9.79 26.71
N GLU A 62 6.20 -10.66 27.27
CA GLU A 62 5.75 -11.88 26.58
C GLU A 62 4.80 -11.54 25.45
N GLU A 63 3.87 -10.59 25.66
CA GLU A 63 2.97 -10.10 24.61
C GLU A 63 3.74 -9.41 23.48
N LEU A 64 4.74 -8.59 23.82
CA LEU A 64 5.62 -7.96 22.84
C LEU A 64 6.39 -8.99 22.02
N ALA A 65 6.94 -10.02 22.66
CA ALA A 65 7.65 -11.11 21.99
C ALA A 65 6.72 -11.92 21.07
N ALA A 66 5.49 -12.19 21.50
CA ALA A 66 4.49 -12.88 20.69
C ALA A 66 4.09 -12.05 19.45
N MET A 67 3.88 -10.74 19.60
CA MET A 67 3.61 -9.82 18.50
C MET A 67 4.78 -9.79 17.49
N GLN A 68 6.02 -9.73 17.98
CA GLN A 68 7.22 -9.76 17.14
C GLN A 68 7.32 -11.07 16.35
N GLU A 69 7.03 -12.21 16.98
CA GLU A 69 7.04 -13.51 16.31
C GLU A 69 5.96 -13.57 15.22
N GLN A 70 4.75 -13.08 15.49
CA GLN A 70 3.70 -12.98 14.46
C GLN A 70 4.12 -12.12 13.27
N LEU A 71 4.77 -10.97 13.51
CA LEU A 71 5.29 -10.12 12.43
C LEU A 71 6.39 -10.83 11.64
N ARG A 72 7.25 -11.61 12.30
CA ARG A 72 8.30 -12.41 11.66
C ARG A 72 7.71 -13.49 10.77
N GLU A 73 6.75 -14.25 11.28
CA GLU A 73 6.02 -15.28 10.51
C GLU A 73 5.31 -14.66 9.29
N ALA A 74 4.66 -13.51 9.45
CA ALA A 74 4.02 -12.80 8.35
C ALA A 74 5.04 -12.36 7.28
N GLN A 75 6.22 -11.88 7.68
CA GLN A 75 7.30 -11.53 6.75
C GLN A 75 7.83 -12.75 5.99
N GLU A 76 8.01 -13.89 6.66
CA GLU A 76 8.43 -15.14 6.03
C GLU A 76 7.42 -15.61 4.98
N GLN A 77 6.12 -15.50 5.27
CA GLN A 77 5.06 -15.80 4.31
C GLN A 77 5.13 -14.87 3.09
N LEU A 78 5.37 -13.56 3.27
CA LEU A 78 5.48 -12.63 2.15
C LEU A 78 6.68 -12.94 1.24
N VAL A 79 7.83 -13.30 1.82
CA VAL A 79 9.03 -13.66 1.05
C VAL A 79 8.86 -15.00 0.33
N SER A 80 7.92 -15.85 0.77
CA SER A 80 7.64 -17.13 0.10
C SER A 80 6.97 -16.97 -1.28
N VAL A 81 6.29 -15.85 -1.52
CA VAL A 81 5.63 -15.57 -2.80
C VAL A 81 6.65 -14.98 -3.79
N PRO A 82 6.74 -15.49 -5.03
CA PRO A 82 7.64 -14.93 -6.03
C PRO A 82 7.35 -13.44 -6.27
N ALA A 83 8.38 -12.59 -6.17
CA ALA A 83 8.23 -11.15 -6.34
C ALA A 83 7.58 -10.75 -7.69
N ALA A 84 7.85 -11.52 -8.75
CA ALA A 84 7.26 -11.28 -10.07
C ALA A 84 5.72 -11.41 -10.07
N GLU A 85 5.16 -12.31 -9.26
CA GLU A 85 3.69 -12.46 -9.13
C GLU A 85 3.07 -11.27 -8.40
N ILE A 86 3.72 -10.80 -7.33
CA ILE A 86 3.29 -9.61 -6.59
C ILE A 86 3.34 -8.39 -7.52
N VAL A 87 4.46 -8.15 -8.22
CA VAL A 87 4.61 -7.02 -9.13
C VAL A 87 3.58 -7.08 -10.26
N GLN A 88 3.35 -8.26 -10.85
CA GLN A 88 2.32 -8.45 -11.87
C GLN A 88 0.92 -8.09 -11.33
N ASN A 89 0.59 -8.49 -10.09
CA ASN A 89 -0.68 -8.13 -9.46
C ASN A 89 -0.83 -6.60 -9.31
N HIS A 90 0.24 -5.89 -8.96
CA HIS A 90 0.21 -4.43 -8.86
C HIS A 90 0.03 -3.74 -10.23
N MET A 91 0.63 -4.29 -11.28
CA MET A 91 0.43 -3.79 -12.65
C MET A 91 -1.00 -4.00 -13.13
N MET A 92 -1.63 -5.11 -12.76
CA MET A 92 -3.07 -5.29 -12.98
C MET A 92 -3.90 -4.25 -12.24
N GLY A 93 -3.55 -3.92 -10.99
CA GLY A 93 -4.20 -2.84 -10.24
C GLY A 93 -4.10 -1.48 -10.93
N LEU A 94 -2.95 -1.14 -11.53
CA LEU A 94 -2.80 0.08 -12.32
C LEU A 94 -3.71 0.08 -13.55
N PHE A 95 -3.80 -1.04 -14.27
CA PHE A 95 -4.71 -1.19 -15.41
C PHE A 95 -6.17 -0.98 -14.99
N GLU A 96 -6.61 -1.60 -13.90
CA GLU A 96 -7.98 -1.47 -13.38
C GLU A 96 -8.29 -0.05 -12.95
N LEU A 97 -7.35 0.62 -12.26
CA LEU A 97 -7.49 2.01 -11.85
C LEU A 97 -7.68 2.91 -13.08
N ALA A 98 -6.86 2.77 -14.11
CA ALA A 98 -7.02 3.49 -15.37
C ALA A 98 -8.40 3.24 -16.00
N ALA A 99 -8.82 1.98 -16.07
CA ALA A 99 -10.10 1.60 -16.65
C ALA A 99 -11.30 2.18 -15.86
N LEU A 100 -11.21 2.25 -14.53
CA LEU A 100 -12.22 2.87 -13.68
C LEU A 100 -12.39 4.35 -14.00
N HIS A 101 -11.30 5.11 -14.13
CA HIS A 101 -11.35 6.54 -14.48
C HIS A 101 -11.89 6.78 -15.90
N LEU A 102 -11.54 5.92 -16.87
CA LEU A 102 -12.07 6.00 -18.24
C LEU A 102 -13.57 5.67 -18.33
N ARG A 103 -14.11 4.85 -17.42
CA ARG A 103 -15.53 4.45 -17.40
C ARG A 103 -16.43 5.41 -16.62
N ARG A 104 -15.89 6.46 -16.00
CA ARG A 104 -16.69 7.48 -15.32
C ARG A 104 -17.59 8.20 -16.32
N ASP A 105 -18.65 8.81 -15.81
CA ASP A 105 -19.56 9.65 -16.58
C ASP A 105 -19.67 11.04 -15.91
N PRO A 106 -18.99 12.07 -16.44
CA PRO A 106 -18.09 12.05 -17.61
C PRO A 106 -16.75 11.34 -17.33
N PRO A 107 -16.06 10.80 -18.35
CA PRO A 107 -14.75 10.18 -18.20
C PRO A 107 -13.69 11.15 -17.66
N ASP A 108 -12.81 10.66 -16.78
CA ASP A 108 -11.74 11.46 -16.17
C ASP A 108 -10.38 11.13 -16.80
N LEU A 109 -10.01 11.88 -17.84
CA LEU A 109 -8.76 11.65 -18.58
C LEU A 109 -7.51 12.14 -17.85
N ALA A 110 -7.64 13.07 -16.91
CA ALA A 110 -6.51 13.54 -16.13
C ALA A 110 -6.07 12.44 -15.16
N GLU A 111 -7.02 11.87 -14.42
CA GLU A 111 -6.75 10.80 -13.47
C GLU A 111 -6.46 9.45 -14.15
N ALA A 112 -7.07 9.16 -15.32
CA ALA A 112 -6.76 7.94 -16.06
C ALA A 112 -5.32 7.91 -16.61
N ARG A 113 -4.71 9.08 -16.83
CA ARG A 113 -3.39 9.16 -17.48
C ARG A 113 -2.27 8.63 -16.60
N LEU A 114 -2.23 9.03 -15.32
CA LEU A 114 -1.16 8.62 -14.40
C LEU A 114 -0.98 7.09 -14.30
N PRO A 115 -2.03 6.27 -14.05
CA PRO A 115 -1.88 4.82 -14.01
C PRO A 115 -1.53 4.21 -15.37
N ILE A 116 -1.97 4.78 -16.50
CA ILE A 116 -1.57 4.31 -17.85
C ILE A 116 -0.08 4.55 -18.09
N ASP A 117 0.41 5.74 -17.72
CA ASP A 117 1.83 6.10 -17.87
C ASP A 117 2.70 5.24 -16.94
N ALA A 118 2.29 5.05 -15.68
CA ALA A 118 2.98 4.18 -14.73
C ALA A 118 3.03 2.72 -15.20
N LEU A 119 1.90 2.18 -15.67
CA LEU A 119 1.85 0.84 -16.25
C LEU A 119 2.77 0.74 -17.48
N GLY A 120 2.80 1.78 -18.31
CA GLY A 120 3.71 1.88 -19.44
C GLY A 120 5.17 1.73 -19.05
N LEU A 121 5.63 2.53 -18.09
CA LEU A 121 7.02 2.48 -17.61
C LEU A 121 7.40 1.08 -17.09
N LEU A 122 6.48 0.41 -16.39
CA LEU A 122 6.73 -0.92 -15.85
C LEU A 122 6.75 -1.98 -16.96
N VAL A 123 5.74 -2.00 -17.83
CA VAL A 123 5.64 -2.99 -18.93
C VAL A 123 6.83 -2.86 -19.88
N ASP A 124 7.20 -1.63 -20.26
CA ASP A 124 8.27 -1.39 -21.24
C ASP A 124 9.64 -1.88 -20.75
N ASN A 125 9.85 -2.00 -19.43
CA ASN A 125 11.15 -2.37 -18.84
C ASN A 125 11.15 -3.74 -18.14
N LEU A 126 10.00 -4.26 -17.73
CA LEU A 126 9.91 -5.42 -16.86
C LEU A 126 9.11 -6.59 -17.47
N ALA A 127 8.43 -6.41 -18.61
CA ALA A 127 7.57 -7.46 -19.17
C ALA A 127 8.25 -8.83 -19.32
N ASP A 128 9.52 -8.86 -19.76
CA ASP A 128 10.29 -10.10 -19.95
C ASP A 128 10.57 -10.87 -18.64
N GLN A 129 10.44 -10.20 -17.49
CA GLN A 129 10.66 -10.78 -16.17
C GLN A 129 9.37 -11.27 -15.51
N LEU A 130 8.21 -11.04 -16.16
CA LEU A 130 6.89 -11.31 -15.59
C LEU A 130 6.24 -12.57 -16.21
N PRO A 131 5.55 -13.39 -15.41
CA PRO A 131 4.84 -14.57 -15.91
C PRO A 131 3.85 -14.30 -17.04
N ALA A 132 3.22 -13.11 -17.06
CA ALA A 132 2.23 -12.70 -18.07
C ALA A 132 2.63 -11.41 -18.84
N GLY A 133 3.92 -11.23 -19.11
CA GLY A 133 4.47 -10.05 -19.81
C GLY A 133 3.72 -9.68 -21.11
N ASP A 134 3.56 -10.63 -22.03
CA ASP A 134 2.87 -10.42 -23.31
C ASP A 134 1.40 -10.00 -23.12
N THR A 135 0.73 -10.57 -22.11
CA THR A 135 -0.66 -10.21 -21.79
C THR A 135 -0.75 -8.79 -21.26
N LEU A 136 0.19 -8.36 -20.42
CA LEU A 136 0.27 -6.99 -19.91
C LEU A 136 0.58 -5.98 -21.02
N GLN A 137 1.44 -6.33 -21.98
CA GLN A 137 1.71 -5.51 -23.17
C GLN A 137 0.44 -5.32 -24.01
N GLY A 138 -0.30 -6.40 -24.26
CA GLY A 138 -1.58 -6.35 -24.97
C GLY A 138 -2.62 -5.50 -24.23
N ALA A 139 -2.73 -5.66 -22.90
CA ALA A 139 -3.65 -4.88 -22.07
C ALA A 139 -3.30 -3.39 -22.06
N LEU A 140 -2.02 -3.04 -21.96
CA LEU A 140 -1.52 -1.67 -22.05
C LEU A 140 -1.84 -1.03 -23.41
N GLN A 141 -1.71 -1.78 -24.50
CA GLN A 141 -2.08 -1.27 -25.82
C GLN A 141 -3.58 -0.98 -25.90
N GLN A 142 -4.42 -1.89 -25.38
CA GLN A 142 -5.87 -1.71 -25.37
C GLN A 142 -6.31 -0.49 -24.56
N ILE A 143 -5.76 -0.30 -23.35
CA ILE A 143 -6.15 0.84 -22.50
C ILE A 143 -5.67 2.17 -23.09
N ARG A 144 -4.49 2.21 -23.74
CA ARG A 144 -4.00 3.40 -24.46
C ARG A 144 -4.91 3.76 -25.64
N LEU A 145 -5.39 2.78 -26.40
CA LEU A 145 -6.35 3.01 -27.48
C LEU A 145 -7.68 3.56 -26.93
N ALA A 146 -8.23 2.96 -25.88
CA ALA A 146 -9.44 3.44 -25.23
C ALA A 146 -9.31 4.89 -24.74
N TYR A 147 -8.18 5.24 -24.12
CA TYR A 147 -7.87 6.60 -23.69
C TYR A 147 -7.95 7.59 -24.86
N VAL A 148 -7.27 7.29 -25.97
CA VAL A 148 -7.23 8.16 -27.16
C VAL A 148 -8.60 8.32 -27.79
N GLU A 149 -9.40 7.25 -27.88
CA GLU A 149 -10.76 7.30 -28.42
C GLU A 149 -11.69 8.18 -27.56
N ILE A 150 -11.60 8.03 -26.24
CA ILE A 150 -12.39 8.83 -25.29
C ILE A 150 -11.95 10.29 -25.33
N HIS A 151 -10.63 10.55 -25.38
CA HIS A 151 -10.09 11.89 -25.52
C HIS A 151 -10.62 12.61 -26.76
N LYS A 152 -10.58 11.95 -27.92
CA LYS A 152 -11.14 12.50 -29.16
C LYS A 152 -12.64 12.81 -29.02
N ARG A 153 -13.41 11.95 -28.36
CA ARG A 153 -14.86 12.16 -28.16
C ARG A 153 -15.15 13.36 -27.27
N GLN A 154 -14.37 13.57 -26.20
CA GLN A 154 -14.53 14.73 -25.31
C GLN A 154 -14.14 16.03 -26.02
N THR A 155 -12.98 16.07 -26.70
CA THR A 155 -12.52 17.27 -27.42
C THR A 155 -13.40 17.62 -28.63
N ALA A 156 -14.15 16.67 -29.17
CA ALA A 156 -15.08 16.90 -30.28
C ALA A 156 -16.50 17.29 -29.82
N GLY A 157 -16.80 17.09 -28.53
CA GLY A 157 -18.08 17.45 -27.93
C GLY A 157 -18.08 18.80 -27.19
N GLU A 158 -16.91 19.40 -27.02
CA GLU A 158 -16.68 20.80 -26.57
C GLU A 158 -16.72 21.77 -27.76
#